data_AF-A0A7Y1UQM3-F1
#
_entry.id   AF-A0A7Y1UQM3-F1
#
_cell.length_a   1.000
_cell.length_b   1.000
_cell.length_c   1.000
_cell.angle_alpha   90.00
_cell.angle_beta   90.00
_cell.angle_gamma   90.00
#
_symmetry.space_group_name_H-M   'P 1'
#
loop_
_entity.id
_entity.type
_entity.pdbx_description
1 polymer ?
#
loop_
_entity_poly.entity_id
_entity_poly.type
_entity_poly.pdbx_seq_one_letter_code
_entity_poly.pdbx_strand_id
1 'polypeptide(L)'
;MKWIAAAFAGVGLLALTLWAFGPATGSRPVEAGERVGPRDVYNPVTAGEPLPDGFRQLVPRDGIRPIYDPQFTSRSGVSWPEDTQVIGVASDDEAKAYPVSFLNRHEMVVDFIAGDPILVTW
;
A
#
# COMPACT_ATOMS: atom_id res chain seq x y z
N MET A 1 -17.75 62.91 -1.85
CA MET A 1 -16.41 62.32 -2.05
C MET A 1 -16.61 60.82 -2.25
N LYS A 2 -16.29 60.31 -3.44
CA LYS A 2 -16.29 58.88 -3.78
C LYS A 2 -15.09 58.17 -3.10
N TRP A 3 -15.02 56.83 -3.21
CA TRP A 3 -13.91 55.92 -2.85
C TRP A 3 -13.85 55.65 -1.32
N ILE A 4 -13.93 54.42 -0.78
CA ILE A 4 -13.24 53.17 -1.13
C ILE A 4 -14.17 51.98 -0.79
N ALA A 5 -14.65 51.28 -1.81
CA ALA A 5 -15.25 49.95 -1.68
C ALA A 5 -14.66 49.08 -2.79
N ALA A 6 -13.44 48.58 -2.59
CA ALA A 6 -12.84 47.59 -3.49
C ALA A 6 -11.57 47.04 -2.84
N ALA A 7 -11.68 46.01 -2.01
CA ALA A 7 -10.47 45.32 -1.53
C ALA A 7 -10.67 43.88 -1.04
N PHE A 8 -11.71 43.11 -1.42
CA PHE A 8 -11.77 41.69 -0.98
C PHE A 8 -12.32 40.68 -2.00
N ALA A 9 -12.78 41.09 -3.19
CA ALA A 9 -13.32 40.15 -4.18
C ALA A 9 -12.24 39.37 -4.97
N GLY A 10 -10.98 39.83 -4.97
CA GLY A 10 -9.93 39.26 -5.83
C GLY A 10 -9.20 38.03 -5.26
N VAL A 11 -9.04 37.94 -3.94
CA VAL A 11 -8.26 36.86 -3.31
C VAL A 11 -9.09 35.56 -3.17
N GLY A 12 -10.40 35.69 -2.92
CA GLY A 12 -11.30 34.55 -2.80
C GLY A 12 -11.47 33.77 -4.11
N LEU A 13 -11.47 34.46 -5.26
CA LEU A 13 -11.62 33.82 -6.57
C LEU A 13 -10.34 33.07 -6.98
N LEU A 14 -9.16 33.62 -6.67
CA LEU A 14 -7.87 32.99 -7.00
C LEU A 14 -7.62 31.73 -6.16
N ALA A 15 -8.00 31.76 -4.88
CA ALA A 15 -7.93 30.58 -4.00
C ALA A 15 -8.92 29.48 -4.41
N LEU A 16 -10.13 29.84 -4.87
CA LEU A 16 -11.08 28.88 -5.41
C LEU A 16 -10.57 28.20 -6.69
N THR A 17 -9.92 28.96 -7.58
CA THR A 17 -9.32 28.39 -8.80
C THR A 17 -8.13 27.49 -8.50
N LEU A 18 -7.32 27.81 -7.50
CA LEU A 18 -6.18 26.97 -7.10
C LEU A 18 -6.62 25.67 -6.42
N TRP A 19 -7.78 25.64 -5.74
CA TRP A 19 -8.35 24.41 -5.20
C TRP A 19 -9.05 23.57 -6.28
N ALA A 20 -9.72 24.22 -7.24
CA ALA A 20 -10.38 23.53 -8.35
C ALA A 20 -9.41 22.94 -9.40
N PHE A 21 -8.17 23.48 -9.48
CA PHE A 21 -7.15 23.06 -10.45
C PHE A 21 -5.80 22.73 -9.80
N GLY A 22 -5.78 22.40 -8.50
CA GLY A 22 -4.61 21.79 -7.90
C GLY A 22 -4.17 20.59 -8.74
N PRO A 23 -2.87 20.33 -8.92
CA PRO A 23 -2.42 19.27 -9.79
C PRO A 23 -3.12 18.00 -9.35
N ALA A 24 -3.91 17.42 -10.24
CA ALA A 24 -4.43 16.09 -10.03
C ALA A 24 -3.19 15.22 -9.84
N THR A 25 -2.87 14.87 -8.59
CA THR A 25 -2.05 13.72 -8.26
C THR A 25 -2.89 12.49 -8.59
N GLY A 26 -3.31 12.39 -9.85
CA GLY A 26 -3.84 11.17 -10.40
C GLY A 26 -2.66 10.23 -10.46
N SER A 27 -2.54 9.36 -9.47
CA SER A 27 -1.94 8.06 -9.70
C SER A 27 -2.55 7.54 -10.99
N ARG A 28 -1.76 7.45 -12.05
CA ARG A 28 -2.21 6.69 -13.22
C ARG A 28 -2.40 5.27 -12.69
N PRO A 29 -3.60 4.68 -12.80
CA PRO A 29 -3.77 3.29 -12.45
C PRO A 29 -2.77 2.52 -13.31
N VAL A 30 -1.75 1.94 -12.67
CA VAL A 30 -0.92 0.97 -13.34
C VAL A 30 -1.79 -0.25 -13.41
N GLU A 31 -2.08 -0.73 -14.63
CA GLU A 31 -2.88 -1.93 -14.80
C GLU A 31 -2.17 -3.07 -14.07
N ALA A 32 -2.72 -3.43 -12.92
CA ALA A 32 -2.29 -4.59 -12.17
C ALA A 32 -2.63 -5.80 -13.05
N GLY A 33 -1.61 -6.57 -13.43
CA GLY A 33 -1.84 -7.85 -14.11
C GLY A 33 -2.73 -8.76 -13.27
N GLU A 34 -3.18 -9.87 -13.87
CA GLU A 34 -3.96 -10.86 -13.15
C GLU A 34 -3.22 -11.35 -11.90
N ARG A 35 -3.98 -11.66 -10.85
CA ARG A 35 -3.42 -12.24 -9.63
C ARG A 35 -2.88 -13.64 -9.92
N VAL A 36 -1.56 -13.75 -10.02
CA VAL A 36 -0.87 -15.01 -10.30
C VAL A 36 -0.67 -15.80 -9.00
N GLY A 37 -0.89 -17.12 -9.07
CA GLY A 37 -0.62 -18.02 -7.95
C GLY A 37 0.88 -18.07 -7.62
N PRO A 38 1.29 -18.23 -6.34
CA PRO A 38 2.71 -18.16 -5.92
C PRO A 38 3.65 -19.14 -6.63
N ARG A 39 3.10 -20.27 -7.10
CA ARG A 39 3.81 -21.32 -7.83
C ARG A 39 3.92 -21.03 -9.32
N ASP A 40 3.08 -20.15 -9.82
CA ASP A 40 2.98 -19.78 -11.23
C ASP A 40 3.81 -18.51 -11.52
N VAL A 41 4.33 -17.85 -10.46
CA VAL A 41 5.29 -16.76 -10.58
C VAL A 41 6.67 -17.29 -10.96
N TYR A 42 7.35 -16.55 -11.83
CA TYR A 42 8.73 -16.82 -12.25
C TYR A 42 9.66 -17.16 -11.06
N ASN A 43 10.44 -18.23 -11.24
CA ASN A 43 11.44 -18.65 -10.27
C ASN A 43 12.85 -18.57 -10.89
N PRO A 44 13.65 -17.54 -10.55
CA PRO A 44 14.98 -17.35 -11.13
C PRO A 44 15.94 -18.50 -10.80
N VAL A 45 15.78 -19.12 -9.63
CA VAL A 45 16.62 -20.24 -9.19
C VAL A 45 16.36 -21.47 -10.05
N THR A 46 15.09 -21.80 -10.29
CA THR A 46 14.72 -22.94 -11.15
C THR A 46 15.01 -22.66 -12.63
N ALA A 47 14.96 -21.39 -13.04
CA ALA A 47 15.35 -20.97 -14.39
C ALA A 47 16.87 -21.03 -14.66
N GLY A 48 17.69 -21.27 -13.62
CA GLY A 48 19.14 -21.37 -13.75
C GLY A 48 19.84 -20.02 -13.84
N GLU A 49 19.21 -18.94 -13.37
CA GLU A 49 19.88 -17.65 -13.29
C GLU A 49 21.04 -17.71 -12.29
N PRO A 50 22.17 -17.04 -12.59
CA PRO A 50 23.32 -17.04 -11.70
C PRO A 50 22.97 -16.36 -10.38
N LEU A 51 23.31 -17.03 -9.28
CA LEU A 51 23.21 -16.44 -7.95
C LEU A 51 24.46 -15.59 -7.68
N PRO A 52 24.35 -14.51 -6.88
CA PRO A 52 25.51 -13.72 -6.50
C PRO A 52 26.60 -14.57 -5.84
N ASP A 53 27.87 -14.19 -6.03
CA ASP A 53 29.00 -14.88 -5.42
C ASP A 53 28.86 -14.98 -3.90
N GLY A 54 29.07 -16.17 -3.34
CA GLY A 54 28.94 -16.44 -1.91
C GLY A 54 27.50 -16.57 -1.39
N PHE A 55 26.50 -16.52 -2.27
CA PHE A 55 25.11 -16.77 -1.89
C PHE A 55 24.94 -18.18 -1.30
N ARG A 56 24.32 -18.25 -0.12
CA ARG A 56 23.96 -19.51 0.53
C ARG A 56 22.50 -19.45 0.95
N GLN A 57 21.67 -20.28 0.33
CA GLN A 57 20.28 -20.43 0.73
C GLN A 57 20.18 -21.18 2.06
N LEU A 58 19.65 -20.51 3.10
CA LEU A 58 19.42 -21.10 4.43
C LEU A 58 18.00 -21.64 4.57
N VAL A 59 17.03 -20.96 3.97
CA VAL A 59 15.62 -21.32 3.97
C VAL A 59 15.18 -21.54 2.52
N PRO A 60 14.44 -22.62 2.20
CA PRO A 60 13.85 -22.80 0.87
C PRO A 60 13.00 -21.61 0.46
N ARG A 61 12.79 -21.42 -0.86
CA ARG A 61 11.84 -20.40 -1.35
C ARG A 61 10.48 -20.62 -0.67
N ASP A 62 9.88 -19.53 -0.20
CA ASP A 62 8.61 -19.53 0.55
C ASP A 62 8.62 -20.38 1.85
N GLY A 63 9.80 -20.71 2.40
CA GLY A 63 9.91 -21.42 3.68
C GLY A 63 9.45 -20.58 4.87
N ILE A 64 9.55 -19.25 4.76
CA ILE A 64 8.75 -18.29 5.54
C ILE A 64 7.60 -17.89 4.64
N ARG A 65 6.40 -18.39 4.94
CA ARG A 65 5.29 -18.35 3.99
C ARG A 65 4.71 -16.93 3.89
N PRO A 66 4.75 -16.30 2.70
CA PRO A 66 3.99 -15.08 2.46
C PRO A 66 2.49 -15.31 2.63
N ILE A 67 1.77 -14.25 2.98
CA ILE A 67 0.31 -14.25 2.97
C ILE A 67 -0.14 -13.68 1.63
N TYR A 68 -0.78 -14.53 0.83
CA TYR A 68 -1.32 -14.11 -0.46
C TYR A 68 -2.80 -13.73 -0.34
N ASP A 69 -3.58 -14.42 0.49
CA ASP A 69 -5.01 -14.18 0.68
C ASP A 69 -5.30 -13.73 2.13
N PRO A 70 -5.03 -12.46 2.47
CA PRO A 70 -5.22 -11.95 3.82
C PRO A 70 -6.70 -11.83 4.17
N GLN A 71 -7.03 -12.24 5.40
CA GLN A 71 -8.37 -12.14 5.95
C GLN A 71 -8.39 -11.09 7.05
N PHE A 72 -9.40 -10.21 7.02
CA PHE A 72 -9.49 -9.07 7.93
C PHE A 72 -10.71 -9.19 8.83
N THR A 73 -10.57 -8.61 10.02
CA THR A 73 -11.67 -8.37 10.95
C THR A 73 -11.55 -6.96 11.52
N SER A 74 -12.62 -6.45 12.10
CA SER A 74 -12.58 -5.14 12.75
C SER A 74 -11.75 -5.17 14.03
N ARG A 75 -11.28 -4.00 14.47
CA ARG A 75 -10.57 -3.87 15.76
C ARG A 75 -11.39 -4.41 16.93
N SER A 76 -12.71 -4.25 16.93
CA SER A 76 -13.60 -4.76 17.97
C SER A 76 -13.70 -6.30 18.00
N GLY A 77 -13.30 -6.97 16.92
CA GLY A 77 -13.31 -8.42 16.79
C GLY A 77 -12.06 -9.12 17.33
N VAL A 78 -11.06 -8.38 17.84
CA VAL A 78 -9.79 -8.94 18.33
C VAL A 78 -9.44 -8.43 19.73
N SER A 79 -8.85 -9.30 20.55
CA SER A 79 -8.37 -8.98 21.90
C SER A 79 -6.88 -8.65 21.90
N TRP A 80 -6.49 -7.63 21.12
CA TRP A 80 -5.09 -7.20 21.02
C TRP A 80 -4.78 -6.01 21.95
N PRO A 81 -3.54 -5.90 22.45
CA PRO A 81 -3.10 -4.73 23.21
C PRO A 81 -3.35 -3.42 22.47
N GLU A 82 -3.63 -2.34 23.20
CA GLU A 82 -3.88 -1.00 22.63
C GLU A 82 -2.66 -0.45 21.89
N ASP A 83 -1.46 -0.79 22.36
CA ASP A 83 -0.16 -0.43 21.79
C ASP A 83 0.32 -1.40 20.69
N THR A 84 -0.55 -2.27 20.19
CA THR A 84 -0.20 -3.18 19.08
C THR A 84 0.20 -2.38 17.85
N GLN A 85 1.46 -2.53 17.44
CA GLN A 85 1.98 -1.87 16.26
C GLN A 85 1.45 -2.53 14.99
N VAL A 86 0.99 -1.68 14.07
CA VAL A 86 0.49 -2.06 12.75
C VAL A 86 1.12 -1.18 11.67
N ILE A 87 1.26 -1.73 10.48
CA ILE A 87 1.38 -0.93 9.25
C ILE A 87 -0.05 -0.66 8.79
N GLY A 88 -0.44 0.60 8.73
CA GLY A 88 -1.73 1.02 8.18
C GLY A 88 -1.58 1.41 6.71
N VAL A 89 -2.48 0.93 5.86
CA VAL A 89 -2.58 1.35 4.45
C VAL A 89 -4.01 1.86 4.24
N ALA A 90 -4.14 3.04 3.67
CA ALA A 90 -5.43 3.65 3.36
C ALA A 90 -5.39 4.20 1.94
N SER A 91 -6.41 3.88 1.14
CA SER A 91 -6.61 4.38 -0.22
C SER A 91 -8.10 4.48 -0.50
N ASP A 92 -8.53 5.61 -1.06
CA ASP A 92 -9.94 5.95 -1.26
C ASP A 92 -10.79 5.71 0.00
N ASP A 93 -11.82 4.87 -0.09
CA ASP A 93 -12.73 4.52 1.00
C ASP A 93 -12.32 3.23 1.75
N GLU A 94 -11.14 2.68 1.48
CA GLU A 94 -10.65 1.44 2.11
C GLU A 94 -9.40 1.69 2.98
N ALA A 95 -9.43 1.15 4.20
CA ALA A 95 -8.30 1.17 5.11
C ALA A 95 -8.09 -0.21 5.75
N LYS A 96 -6.84 -0.67 5.74
CA LYS A 96 -6.42 -1.97 6.29
C LYS A 96 -5.26 -1.78 7.25
N ALA A 97 -5.20 -2.65 8.27
CA ALA A 97 -4.14 -2.65 9.27
C ALA A 97 -3.45 -4.03 9.33
N TYR A 98 -2.13 -4.03 9.14
CA TYR A 98 -1.29 -5.23 9.08
C TYR A 98 -0.41 -5.27 10.33
N PRO A 99 -0.66 -6.20 11.28
CA PRO A 99 0.10 -6.25 12.52
C PRO A 99 1.53 -6.65 12.27
N VAL A 100 2.47 -5.91 12.85
CA VAL A 100 3.90 -6.23 12.75
C VAL A 100 4.19 -7.63 13.29
N SER A 101 3.44 -8.10 14.29
CA SER A 101 3.58 -9.46 14.83
C SER A 101 3.26 -10.57 13.82
N PHE A 102 2.38 -10.31 12.85
CA PHE A 102 2.11 -11.23 11.74
C PHE A 102 3.18 -11.09 10.66
N LEU A 103 3.54 -9.87 10.28
CA LEU A 103 4.58 -9.62 9.29
C LEU A 103 5.92 -10.21 9.72
N ASN A 104 6.29 -10.15 11.00
CA ASN A 104 7.50 -10.81 11.52
C ASN A 104 7.53 -12.33 11.32
N ARG A 105 6.37 -12.99 11.18
CA ARG A 105 6.28 -14.45 10.97
C ARG A 105 6.12 -14.85 9.51
N HIS A 106 5.69 -13.93 8.66
CA HIS A 106 5.31 -14.19 7.27
C HIS A 106 6.12 -13.37 6.25
N GLU A 107 6.92 -12.41 6.74
CA GLU A 107 7.76 -11.41 6.07
C GLU A 107 7.02 -10.48 5.09
N MET A 108 6.05 -10.98 4.34
CA MET A 108 5.27 -10.19 3.38
C MET A 108 3.81 -10.62 3.28
N VAL A 109 2.98 -9.64 2.96
CA VAL A 109 1.58 -9.81 2.57
C VAL A 109 1.39 -9.20 1.19
N VAL A 110 0.92 -9.99 0.24
CA VAL A 110 0.46 -9.51 -1.06
C VAL A 110 -1.05 -9.32 -0.97
N ASP A 111 -1.53 -8.10 -1.19
CA ASP A 111 -2.93 -7.74 -1.02
C ASP A 111 -3.37 -6.74 -2.09
N PHE A 112 -4.64 -6.36 -2.05
CA PHE A 112 -5.23 -5.30 -2.85
C PHE A 112 -5.95 -4.33 -1.92
N ILE A 113 -5.85 -3.02 -2.17
CA ILE A 113 -6.63 -2.00 -1.46
C ILE A 113 -7.23 -1.05 -2.49
N ALA A 114 -8.54 -0.80 -2.40
CA ALA A 114 -9.30 -0.05 -3.41
C ALA A 114 -9.11 -0.58 -4.85
N GLY A 115 -8.78 -1.87 -5.01
CA GLY A 115 -8.48 -2.49 -6.31
C GLY A 115 -7.02 -2.39 -6.76
N ASP A 116 -6.18 -1.60 -6.07
CA ASP A 116 -4.77 -1.47 -6.38
C ASP A 116 -3.93 -2.53 -5.65
N PRO A 117 -2.99 -3.21 -6.34
CA PRO A 117 -2.13 -4.22 -5.73
C PRO A 117 -1.11 -3.56 -4.80
N ILE A 118 -0.94 -4.13 -3.62
CA ILE A 118 0.03 -3.69 -2.64
C ILE A 118 0.87 -4.85 -2.12
N LEU A 119 2.12 -4.55 -1.80
CA LEU A 119 3.01 -5.43 -1.06
C LEU A 119 3.30 -4.77 0.29
N VAL A 120 2.93 -5.43 1.37
CA VAL A 120 3.21 -4.97 2.73
C VAL A 120 4.31 -5.83 3.33
N THR A 121 5.36 -5.20 3.84
CA THR A 121 6.54 -5.83 4.45
C THR A 121 7.00 -5.00 5.65
N TRP A 122 7.73 -5.62 6.58
CA TRP A 122 8.30 -4.97 7.78
C TRP A 122 9.80 -5.25 7.89
#